data_AF-A0A327T941-F1
#
_entry.id   AF-A0A327T941-F1
#
_cell.length_a   1.000
_cell.length_b   1.000
_cell.length_c   1.000
_cell.angle_alpha   90.00
_cell.angle_beta   90.00
_cell.angle_gamma   90.00
#
_symmetry.space_group_name_H-M   'P 1'
#
loop_
_entity.id
_entity.type
_entity.pdbx_description
1 polymer ?
#
loop_
_entity_poly.entity_id
_entity_poly.type
_entity_poly.pdbx_seq_one_letter_code
_entity_poly.pdbx_strand_id
1 'polypeptide(L)'
;MRILIRYCPFVLIYFKSLAPVFNIQTAAYNNFIMKTIKYFIILFCLFIGGNTFAQQISKAELQVNGLTCSMCSRATETSLKSLGFIETVSPDLNRNVFVLTFKADKKVDLDEIRDKVQDAGFSIGDLSATINFKNTQVDAAGLAELDGAVFQFINAKSKTLDGPVIARIMDKDFITSSAFKKQAAELKSESYLKGKGIVQGKETRIFHLSI
;
A
#
# COMPACT_ATOMS: atom_id res chain seq x y z
N MET A 1 -0.69 -9.61 102.08
CA MET A 1 0.17 -10.78 102.40
C MET A 1 0.86 -11.21 101.11
N ARG A 2 2.19 -11.39 101.15
CA ARG A 2 3.11 -11.77 100.05
C ARG A 2 2.53 -12.89 99.17
N ILE A 3 2.86 -13.01 97.88
CA ILE A 3 4.07 -13.73 97.42
C ILE A 3 4.42 -13.35 95.96
N LEU A 4 5.71 -13.08 95.76
CA LEU A 4 6.44 -12.97 94.49
C LEU A 4 6.42 -14.30 93.72
N ILE A 5 6.22 -14.26 92.40
CA ILE A 5 6.87 -15.21 91.48
C ILE A 5 7.42 -14.43 90.28
N ARG A 6 8.73 -14.58 90.12
CA ARG A 6 9.62 -14.01 89.11
C ARG A 6 10.13 -15.19 88.27
N TYR A 7 10.55 -14.90 87.03
CA TYR A 7 11.17 -15.80 86.02
C TYR A 7 10.17 -16.60 85.14
N CYS A 8 10.34 -16.76 83.82
CA CYS A 8 11.51 -16.61 82.96
C CYS A 8 11.07 -16.37 81.49
N PRO A 9 11.80 -15.56 80.69
CA PRO A 9 11.53 -15.33 79.27
C PRO A 9 12.36 -16.30 78.41
N PHE A 10 11.78 -17.37 77.87
CA PHE A 10 12.56 -18.32 77.05
C PHE A 10 11.87 -18.87 75.80
N VAL A 11 10.76 -18.28 75.34
CA VAL A 11 10.01 -18.78 74.16
C VAL A 11 9.98 -17.76 73.01
N LEU A 12 11.03 -16.93 72.86
CA LEU A 12 11.02 -15.84 71.86
C LEU A 12 12.31 -15.73 71.04
N ILE A 13 13.08 -16.82 70.89
CA ILE A 13 14.37 -16.76 70.18
C ILE A 13 14.44 -17.66 68.93
N TYR A 14 13.53 -18.62 68.73
CA TYR A 14 13.69 -19.60 67.63
C TYR A 14 13.01 -19.27 66.29
N PHE A 15 12.54 -18.04 66.05
CA PHE A 15 11.90 -17.67 64.78
C PHE A 15 12.59 -16.57 63.97
N LYS A 16 13.84 -16.20 64.33
CA LYS A 16 14.52 -15.02 63.74
C LYS A 16 15.79 -15.33 62.93
N SER A 17 15.97 -16.57 62.46
CA SER A 17 17.22 -16.98 61.77
C SER A 17 17.04 -17.59 60.37
N LEU A 18 15.98 -17.27 59.62
CA LEU A 18 15.77 -17.81 58.26
C LEU A 18 15.31 -16.76 57.23
N ALA A 19 15.46 -15.46 57.51
CA ALA A 19 15.02 -14.40 56.60
C ALA A 19 16.02 -13.94 55.50
N PRO A 20 17.37 -14.09 55.61
CA PRO A 20 18.25 -13.42 54.64
C PRO A 20 18.52 -14.23 53.36
N VAL A 21 18.19 -15.53 53.30
CA VAL A 21 18.53 -16.39 52.14
C VAL A 21 17.48 -16.31 51.02
N PHE A 22 16.23 -15.93 51.34
CA PHE A 22 15.13 -15.90 50.37
C PHE A 22 15.11 -14.67 49.45
N ASN A 23 15.80 -13.58 49.81
CA ASN A 23 15.63 -12.28 49.15
C ASN A 23 16.67 -11.98 48.05
N ILE A 24 17.76 -12.76 47.97
CA ILE A 24 18.81 -12.57 46.94
C ILE A 24 18.46 -13.39 45.68
N GLN A 25 17.82 -14.56 45.85
CA GLN A 25 17.41 -15.42 44.74
C GLN A 25 16.29 -14.80 43.88
N THR A 26 15.44 -13.93 44.47
CA THR A 26 14.29 -13.29 43.81
C THR A 26 14.70 -12.10 42.91
N ALA A 27 15.71 -11.33 43.28
CA ALA A 27 16.15 -10.16 42.52
C ALA A 27 16.91 -10.54 41.22
N ALA A 28 17.72 -11.60 41.25
CA ALA A 28 18.42 -12.11 40.07
C ALA A 28 17.46 -12.82 39.09
N TYR A 29 16.48 -13.55 39.61
CA TYR A 29 15.44 -14.24 38.83
C TYR A 29 14.55 -13.26 38.04
N ASN A 30 14.14 -12.15 38.66
CA ASN A 30 13.31 -11.13 37.98
C ASN A 30 14.03 -10.43 36.82
N ASN A 31 15.33 -10.16 36.96
CA ASN A 31 16.12 -9.53 35.89
C ASN A 31 16.38 -10.49 34.71
N PHE A 32 16.57 -11.79 34.98
CA PHE A 32 16.71 -12.80 33.94
C PHE A 32 15.40 -13.00 33.17
N ILE A 33 14.28 -13.12 33.89
CA ILE A 33 12.93 -13.25 33.32
C ILE A 33 12.54 -12.00 32.50
N MET A 34 12.79 -10.79 33.02
CA MET A 34 12.47 -9.56 32.30
C MET A 34 13.26 -9.42 31.00
N LYS A 35 14.53 -9.88 30.95
CA LYS A 35 15.32 -9.88 29.72
C LYS A 35 14.78 -10.88 28.70
N THR A 36 14.47 -12.11 29.11
CA THR A 36 13.89 -13.14 28.21
C THR A 36 12.52 -12.75 27.67
N ILE A 37 11.67 -12.11 28.49
CA ILE A 37 10.38 -11.56 28.05
C ILE A 37 10.59 -10.42 27.04
N LYS A 38 11.57 -9.54 27.25
CA LYS A 38 11.90 -8.46 26.31
C LYS A 38 12.31 -9.02 24.93
N TYR A 39 13.15 -10.05 24.91
CA TYR A 39 13.56 -10.70 23.65
C TYR A 39 12.40 -11.43 22.97
N PHE A 40 11.52 -12.07 23.75
CA PHE A 40 10.30 -12.70 23.20
C PHE A 40 9.32 -11.67 22.62
N ILE A 41 9.15 -10.51 23.26
CA ILE A 41 8.32 -9.41 22.74
C ILE A 41 8.93 -8.85 21.45
N ILE A 42 10.25 -8.65 21.39
CA ILE A 42 10.92 -8.20 20.16
C ILE A 42 10.75 -9.21 19.02
N LEU A 43 10.88 -10.51 19.32
CA LEU A 43 10.70 -11.59 18.34
C LEU A 43 9.23 -11.70 17.87
N PHE A 44 8.27 -11.52 18.77
CA PHE A 44 6.83 -11.54 18.45
C PHE A 44 6.41 -10.30 17.65
N CYS A 45 6.94 -9.11 17.98
CA CYS A 45 6.71 -7.89 17.19
C CYS A 45 7.27 -7.99 15.77
N LEU A 46 8.36 -8.73 15.55
CA LEU A 46 8.91 -8.98 14.22
C LEU A 46 8.03 -9.91 13.36
N PHE A 47 7.22 -10.75 13.99
CA PHE A 47 6.33 -11.71 13.32
C PHE A 47 4.96 -11.11 12.94
N ILE A 48 4.52 -10.04 13.63
CA ILE A 48 3.23 -9.37 13.36
C ILE A 48 3.35 -8.28 12.27
N GLY A 49 4.57 -7.95 11.83
CA GLY A 49 4.84 -6.94 10.80
C GLY A 49 4.51 -7.33 9.36
N GLY A 50 3.55 -8.23 9.15
CA GLY A 50 3.03 -8.52 7.81
C GLY A 50 2.19 -7.35 7.32
N ASN A 51 2.76 -6.48 6.48
CA ASN A 51 2.01 -5.42 5.80
C ASN A 51 0.98 -6.08 4.87
N THR A 52 -0.28 -6.15 5.29
CA THR A 52 -1.39 -6.54 4.42
C THR A 52 -1.74 -5.34 3.54
N PHE A 53 -1.25 -5.34 2.30
CA PHE A 53 -1.69 -4.38 1.29
C PHE A 53 -3.09 -4.80 0.83
N ALA A 54 -4.10 -3.97 1.12
CA ALA A 54 -5.44 -4.15 0.57
C ALA A 54 -5.51 -3.41 -0.76
N GLN A 55 -5.40 -4.13 -1.88
CA GLN A 55 -5.40 -3.49 -3.20
C GLN A 55 -6.76 -2.88 -3.53
N GLN A 56 -6.79 -1.58 -3.88
CA GLN A 56 -8.02 -0.87 -4.23
C GLN A 56 -8.38 -0.97 -5.72
N ILE A 57 -7.41 -1.31 -6.57
CA ILE A 57 -7.58 -1.47 -8.02
C ILE A 57 -7.98 -2.92 -8.31
N SER A 58 -9.16 -3.12 -8.89
CA SER A 58 -9.68 -4.47 -9.20
C SER A 58 -9.44 -4.89 -10.64
N LYS A 59 -9.60 -3.95 -11.58
CA LYS A 59 -9.51 -4.22 -13.03
C LYS A 59 -8.84 -3.05 -13.74
N ALA A 60 -8.15 -3.31 -14.85
CA ALA A 60 -7.80 -2.29 -15.83
C ALA A 60 -8.11 -2.73 -17.25
N GLU A 61 -8.52 -1.79 -18.09
CA GLU A 61 -8.61 -1.91 -19.54
C GLU A 61 -7.42 -1.17 -20.15
N LEU A 62 -6.52 -1.92 -20.78
CA LEU A 62 -5.32 -1.40 -21.43
C LEU A 62 -5.50 -1.49 -22.95
N GLN A 63 -5.63 -0.35 -23.62
CA GLN A 63 -5.61 -0.29 -25.07
C GLN A 63 -4.17 -0.17 -25.57
N VAL A 64 -3.77 -1.05 -26.48
CA VAL A 64 -2.42 -1.09 -27.05
C VAL A 64 -2.46 -0.82 -28.54
N ASN A 65 -1.62 0.10 -28.98
CA ASN A 65 -1.47 0.44 -30.39
C ASN A 65 -0.43 -0.45 -31.07
N GLY A 66 -0.69 -0.84 -32.32
CA GLY A 66 0.26 -1.62 -33.12
C GLY A 66 0.08 -3.14 -33.03
N LEU A 67 -0.98 -3.64 -32.39
CA LEU A 67 -1.33 -5.06 -32.37
C LEU A 67 -2.01 -5.50 -33.68
N THR A 68 -1.25 -5.55 -34.78
CA THR A 68 -1.79 -5.93 -36.10
C THR A 68 -1.63 -7.41 -36.42
N CYS A 69 -0.99 -8.19 -35.54
CA CYS A 69 -0.71 -9.61 -35.73
C CYS A 69 -1.12 -10.43 -34.50
N SER A 70 -1.67 -11.62 -34.72
CA SER A 70 -2.07 -12.57 -33.66
C SER A 70 -0.89 -13.03 -32.79
N MET A 71 0.31 -13.10 -33.35
CA MET A 71 1.53 -13.39 -32.56
C MET A 71 1.95 -12.21 -31.68
N CYS A 72 1.77 -10.97 -32.16
CA CYS A 72 2.08 -9.77 -31.39
C CYS A 72 1.19 -9.63 -30.16
N SER A 73 -0.12 -9.88 -30.29
CA SER A 73 -1.04 -9.85 -29.15
C SER A 73 -0.73 -10.94 -28.13
N ARG A 74 -0.35 -12.13 -28.58
CA ARG A 74 0.04 -13.25 -27.71
C ARG A 74 1.33 -12.97 -26.93
N ALA A 75 2.32 -12.36 -27.59
CA ALA A 75 3.58 -11.98 -26.96
C ALA A 75 3.33 -10.97 -25.82
N THR A 76 2.57 -9.90 -26.12
CA THR A 76 2.22 -8.88 -25.12
C THR A 76 1.37 -9.45 -23.99
N GLU A 77 0.39 -10.31 -24.30
CA GLU A 77 -0.40 -11.03 -23.29
C GLU A 77 0.49 -11.81 -22.32
N THR A 78 1.50 -12.51 -22.84
CA THR A 78 2.43 -13.31 -22.03
C THR A 78 3.34 -12.43 -21.18
N SER A 79 3.84 -11.33 -21.73
CA SER A 79 4.62 -10.33 -21.00
C SER A 79 3.84 -9.73 -19.84
N LEU A 80 2.56 -9.41 -20.04
CA LEU A 80 1.68 -8.89 -18.99
C LEU A 80 1.40 -9.96 -17.93
N LYS A 81 1.13 -11.21 -18.32
CA LYS A 81 0.93 -12.32 -17.38
C LYS A 81 2.14 -12.61 -16.48
N SER A 82 3.34 -12.19 -16.88
CA SER A 82 4.55 -12.35 -16.06
C SER A 82 4.56 -11.47 -14.79
N LEU A 83 3.70 -10.45 -14.74
CA LEU A 83 3.60 -9.52 -13.61
C LEU A 83 2.91 -10.20 -12.41
N GLY A 84 3.59 -10.23 -11.26
CA GLY A 84 3.13 -10.98 -10.08
C GLY A 84 1.81 -10.49 -9.48
N PHE A 85 1.43 -9.23 -9.71
CA PHE A 85 0.19 -8.60 -9.25
C PHE A 85 -1.00 -8.81 -10.21
N ILE A 86 -0.78 -9.37 -11.40
CA ILE A 86 -1.85 -9.71 -12.35
C ILE A 86 -2.39 -11.11 -12.04
N GLU A 87 -3.70 -11.22 -11.95
CA GLU A 87 -4.42 -12.48 -11.78
C GLU A 87 -4.77 -13.09 -13.14
N THR A 88 -5.39 -12.30 -14.02
CA THR A 88 -5.83 -12.76 -15.34
C THR A 88 -5.68 -11.65 -16.36
N VAL A 89 -5.24 -12.03 -17.57
CA VAL A 89 -5.21 -11.16 -18.75
C VAL A 89 -6.13 -11.75 -19.79
N SER A 90 -7.16 -10.98 -20.18
CA SER A 90 -8.09 -11.36 -21.24
C SER A 90 -7.95 -10.39 -22.42
N PRO A 91 -7.39 -10.82 -23.55
CA PRO A 91 -7.32 -9.99 -24.75
C PRO A 91 -8.69 -9.88 -25.44
N ASP A 92 -9.08 -8.67 -25.81
CA ASP A 92 -10.17 -8.36 -26.75
C ASP A 92 -9.56 -7.82 -28.04
N LEU A 93 -9.40 -8.72 -29.03
CA LEU A 93 -8.82 -8.40 -30.33
C LEU A 93 -9.71 -7.52 -31.20
N ASN A 94 -11.02 -7.45 -30.92
CA ASN A 94 -11.92 -6.59 -31.69
C ASN A 94 -11.71 -5.12 -31.33
N ARG A 95 -11.46 -4.86 -30.04
CA ARG A 95 -11.22 -3.51 -29.50
C ARG A 95 -9.74 -3.15 -29.37
N ASN A 96 -8.83 -4.09 -29.58
CA ASN A 96 -7.39 -3.96 -29.27
C ASN A 96 -7.15 -3.58 -27.79
N VAL A 97 -7.93 -4.19 -26.89
CA VAL A 97 -7.90 -3.92 -25.44
C VAL A 97 -7.54 -5.19 -24.70
N PHE A 98 -6.65 -5.08 -23.71
CA PHE A 98 -6.43 -6.13 -22.72
C PHE A 98 -7.18 -5.80 -21.44
N VAL A 99 -8.05 -6.70 -21.02
CA VAL A 99 -8.72 -6.63 -19.71
C VAL A 99 -7.84 -7.35 -18.70
N LEU A 100 -7.23 -6.56 -17.81
CA LEU A 100 -6.38 -7.01 -16.73
C LEU A 100 -7.20 -7.10 -15.45
N THR A 101 -7.16 -8.25 -14.79
CA THR A 101 -7.71 -8.44 -13.44
C THR A 101 -6.54 -8.57 -12.48
N PHE A 102 -6.55 -7.79 -11.40
CA PHE A 102 -5.43 -7.74 -10.46
C PHE A 102 -5.76 -8.48 -9.16
N LYS A 103 -4.73 -9.00 -8.51
CA LYS A 103 -4.90 -9.73 -7.25
C LYS A 103 -5.03 -8.76 -6.07
N ALA A 104 -5.97 -9.02 -5.17
CA ALA A 104 -6.22 -8.14 -4.03
C ALA A 104 -5.08 -8.07 -2.99
N ASP A 105 -4.12 -9.01 -3.03
CA ASP A 105 -3.03 -9.19 -2.06
C ASP A 105 -1.70 -8.53 -2.46
N LYS A 106 -1.63 -7.93 -3.66
CA LYS A 106 -0.44 -7.25 -4.17
C LYS A 106 -0.70 -5.77 -4.36
N LYS A 107 0.36 -5.02 -4.62
CA LYS A 107 0.26 -3.61 -5.04
C LYS A 107 0.38 -3.59 -6.56
N VAL A 108 -0.55 -2.92 -7.25
CA VAL A 108 -0.42 -2.66 -8.69
C VAL A 108 0.58 -1.53 -8.90
N ASP A 109 1.54 -1.75 -9.78
CA ASP A 109 2.38 -0.70 -10.33
C ASP A 109 2.03 -0.47 -11.80
N LEU A 110 1.52 0.72 -12.11
CA LEU A 110 1.14 1.10 -13.48
C LEU A 110 2.37 1.35 -14.36
N ASP A 111 3.50 1.75 -13.77
CA ASP A 111 4.75 1.95 -14.50
C ASP A 111 5.30 0.61 -14.98
N GLU A 112 5.24 -0.43 -14.16
CA GLU A 112 5.71 -1.75 -14.54
C GLU A 112 4.88 -2.33 -15.69
N ILE A 113 3.56 -2.08 -15.71
CA ILE A 113 2.69 -2.45 -16.84
C ILE A 113 3.15 -1.73 -18.11
N ARG A 114 3.41 -0.42 -18.04
CA ARG A 114 3.90 0.37 -19.17
C ARG A 114 5.21 -0.19 -19.69
N ASP A 115 6.16 -0.44 -18.81
CA ASP A 115 7.50 -0.91 -19.18
C ASP A 115 7.41 -2.26 -19.90
N LYS A 116 6.58 -3.20 -19.41
CA LYS A 116 6.33 -4.48 -20.11
C LYS A 116 5.75 -4.33 -21.51
N VAL A 117 4.88 -3.33 -21.73
CA VAL A 117 4.29 -3.08 -23.06
C VAL A 117 5.32 -2.46 -24.00
N GLN A 118 6.13 -1.52 -23.50
CA GLN A 118 7.21 -0.89 -24.27
C GLN A 118 8.33 -1.88 -24.60
N ASP A 119 8.70 -2.75 -23.66
CA ASP A 119 9.66 -3.83 -23.86
C ASP A 119 9.20 -4.84 -24.92
N ALA A 120 7.89 -5.03 -25.05
CA ALA A 120 7.29 -5.83 -26.13
C ALA A 120 7.27 -5.11 -27.48
N GLY A 121 7.69 -3.84 -27.55
CA GLY A 121 7.76 -3.03 -28.76
C GLY A 121 6.46 -2.32 -29.12
N PHE A 122 5.52 -2.18 -28.19
CA PHE A 122 4.22 -1.53 -28.42
C PHE A 122 4.05 -0.28 -27.57
N SER A 123 3.09 0.55 -27.96
CA SER A 123 2.74 1.78 -27.25
C SER A 123 1.34 1.68 -26.66
N ILE A 124 1.14 2.30 -25.49
CA ILE A 124 -0.18 2.42 -24.87
C ILE A 124 -0.99 3.49 -25.62
N GLY A 125 -2.21 3.17 -25.98
CA GLY A 125 -3.17 4.11 -26.56
C GLY A 125 -4.11 4.72 -25.51
N ASP A 126 -4.53 3.88 -24.56
CA ASP A 126 -5.39 4.27 -23.46
C ASP A 126 -5.24 3.29 -22.28
N LEU A 127 -5.42 3.78 -21.06
CA LEU A 127 -5.46 2.95 -19.86
C LEU A 127 -6.59 3.44 -18.95
N SER A 128 -7.52 2.54 -18.62
CA SER A 128 -8.61 2.81 -17.69
C SER A 128 -8.57 1.81 -16.55
N ALA A 129 -8.48 2.27 -15.30
CA ALA A 129 -8.44 1.44 -14.11
C ALA A 129 -9.75 1.56 -13.32
N THR A 130 -10.31 0.44 -12.90
CA THR A 130 -11.42 0.39 -11.94
C THR A 130 -10.86 0.41 -10.54
N ILE A 131 -11.09 1.52 -9.83
CA ILE A 131 -10.60 1.76 -8.48
C ILE A 131 -11.81 1.79 -7.54
N ASN A 132 -11.74 1.04 -6.45
CA ASN A 132 -12.76 1.03 -5.42
C ASN A 132 -12.43 2.09 -4.37
N PHE A 133 -13.08 3.24 -4.48
CA PHE A 133 -12.95 4.32 -3.51
C PHE A 133 -13.79 4.00 -2.28
N LYS A 134 -13.22 4.18 -1.08
CA LYS A 134 -13.90 4.00 0.21
C LYS A 134 -14.13 5.38 0.82
N ASN A 135 -15.14 6.11 0.32
CA ASN A 135 -15.47 7.46 0.76
C ASN A 135 -14.26 8.42 0.69
N THR A 136 -13.63 8.49 -0.49
CA THR A 136 -12.49 9.38 -0.72
C THR A 136 -13.00 10.77 -1.10
N GLN A 137 -12.67 11.77 -0.29
CA GLN A 137 -12.99 13.16 -0.59
C GLN A 137 -12.01 13.70 -1.63
N VAL A 138 -12.53 14.16 -2.76
CA VAL A 138 -11.73 14.87 -3.77
C VAL A 138 -11.72 16.35 -3.41
N ASP A 139 -10.53 16.91 -3.23
CA ASP A 139 -10.37 18.33 -2.91
C ASP A 139 -10.88 19.23 -4.06
N ALA A 140 -11.06 20.53 -3.77
CA ALA A 140 -11.46 21.51 -4.78
C ALA A 140 -10.47 21.62 -5.96
N ALA A 141 -9.21 21.20 -5.76
CA ALA A 141 -8.18 21.10 -6.78
C ALA A 141 -8.28 19.83 -7.64
N GLY A 142 -9.23 18.93 -7.35
CA GLY A 142 -9.36 17.62 -7.96
C GLY A 142 -8.41 16.58 -7.38
N LEU A 143 -7.68 16.86 -6.30
CA LEU A 143 -6.69 15.97 -5.74
C LEU A 143 -7.34 14.92 -4.81
N ALA A 144 -6.88 13.68 -4.91
CA ALA A 144 -7.20 12.61 -3.98
C ALA A 144 -5.95 11.78 -3.70
N GLU A 145 -5.72 11.45 -2.44
CA GLU A 145 -4.61 10.59 -2.02
C GLU A 145 -5.13 9.16 -1.81
N LEU A 146 -4.54 8.17 -2.49
CA LEU A 146 -4.79 6.75 -2.27
C LEU A 146 -3.48 5.99 -2.19
N ASP A 147 -3.31 5.18 -1.15
CA ASP A 147 -2.14 4.32 -0.93
C ASP A 147 -0.78 5.05 -1.09
N GLY A 148 -0.73 6.34 -0.72
CA GLY A 148 0.45 7.21 -0.82
C GLY A 148 0.75 7.74 -2.23
N ALA A 149 -0.13 7.49 -3.21
CA ALA A 149 -0.12 8.12 -4.52
C ALA A 149 -1.16 9.25 -4.57
N VAL A 150 -0.83 10.35 -5.23
CA VAL A 150 -1.74 11.49 -5.41
C VAL A 150 -2.30 11.44 -6.82
N PHE A 151 -3.63 11.46 -6.92
CA PHE A 151 -4.38 11.46 -8.16
C PHE A 151 -5.05 12.82 -8.35
N GLN A 152 -4.98 13.39 -9.55
CA GLN A 152 -5.69 14.62 -9.89
C GLN A 152 -6.82 14.33 -10.89
N PHE A 153 -8.06 14.42 -10.43
CA PHE A 153 -9.25 14.31 -11.26
C PHE A 153 -9.49 15.60 -12.05
N ILE A 154 -9.46 15.48 -13.37
CA ILE A 154 -9.65 16.62 -14.29
C ILE A 154 -11.13 17.05 -14.33
N ASN A 155 -12.06 16.08 -14.29
CA ASN A 155 -13.50 16.28 -14.55
C ASN A 155 -14.41 16.14 -13.32
N ALA A 156 -13.85 15.87 -12.14
CA ALA A 156 -14.63 15.59 -10.93
C ALA A 156 -14.11 16.34 -9.70
N LYS A 157 -14.18 17.66 -9.77
CA LYS A 157 -13.84 18.54 -8.64
C LYS A 157 -14.94 18.45 -7.57
N SER A 158 -14.53 18.39 -6.30
CA SER A 158 -15.44 18.45 -5.14
C SER A 158 -16.54 17.37 -5.12
N LYS A 159 -16.18 16.13 -5.46
CA LYS A 159 -17.07 14.96 -5.34
C LYS A 159 -16.48 13.96 -4.36
N THR A 160 -17.34 13.34 -3.57
CA THR A 160 -16.98 12.15 -2.80
C THR A 160 -17.17 10.94 -3.70
N LEU A 161 -16.11 10.16 -3.88
CA LEU A 161 -16.18 8.90 -4.63
C LEU A 161 -16.42 7.76 -3.64
N ASP A 162 -17.50 7.02 -3.85
CA ASP A 162 -17.85 5.83 -3.07
C ASP A 162 -18.23 4.70 -4.02
N GLY A 163 -17.46 3.61 -3.97
CA GLY A 163 -17.63 2.44 -4.83
C GLY A 163 -16.67 2.35 -6.03
N PRO A 164 -16.94 1.43 -6.97
CA PRO A 164 -16.09 1.18 -8.13
C PRO A 164 -16.23 2.31 -9.15
N VAL A 165 -15.16 3.06 -9.37
CA VAL A 165 -15.11 4.12 -10.39
C VAL A 165 -14.05 3.78 -11.42
N ILE A 166 -14.40 3.92 -12.69
CA ILE A 166 -13.48 3.72 -13.81
C ILE A 166 -12.77 5.05 -14.05
N ALA A 167 -11.47 5.08 -13.78
CA ALA A 167 -10.63 6.24 -13.99
C ALA A 167 -9.68 5.99 -15.16
N ARG A 168 -9.73 6.88 -16.14
CA ARG A 168 -8.84 6.91 -17.30
C ARG A 168 -7.58 7.71 -16.99
N ILE A 169 -6.40 7.12 -17.21
CA ILE A 169 -5.11 7.76 -17.00
C ILE A 169 -4.80 8.66 -18.22
N MET A 170 -4.55 9.95 -17.97
CA MET A 170 -4.34 10.98 -19.01
C MET A 170 -2.89 11.43 -19.11
N ASP A 171 -1.94 10.69 -18.55
CA ASP A 171 -0.53 11.05 -18.57
C ASP A 171 0.13 10.71 -19.93
N LYS A 172 1.19 11.45 -20.30
CA LYS A 172 1.84 11.40 -21.62
C LYS A 172 2.15 9.99 -22.14
N ASP A 173 2.59 9.08 -21.27
CA ASP A 173 3.02 7.74 -21.68
C ASP A 173 1.89 6.70 -21.67
N PHE A 174 0.68 7.12 -21.29
CA PHE A 174 -0.53 6.29 -21.23
C PHE A 174 -1.59 6.71 -22.25
N ILE A 175 -1.36 7.80 -22.98
CA ILE A 175 -2.23 8.28 -24.07
C ILE A 175 -1.40 8.60 -25.32
N THR A 176 -2.08 8.73 -26.46
CA THR A 176 -1.42 9.12 -27.70
C THR A 176 -0.87 10.56 -27.62
N SER A 177 0.25 10.81 -28.33
CA SER A 177 0.90 12.12 -28.34
C SER A 177 0.00 13.25 -28.85
N SER A 178 -0.97 12.95 -29.72
CA SER A 178 -1.99 13.89 -30.19
C SER A 178 -3.02 14.22 -29.11
N ALA A 179 -3.53 13.21 -28.39
CA ALA A 179 -4.45 13.38 -27.27
C ALA A 179 -3.80 14.18 -26.14
N PHE A 180 -2.54 13.87 -25.82
CA PHE A 180 -1.78 14.61 -24.80
C PHE A 180 -1.64 16.09 -25.15
N LYS A 181 -1.28 16.43 -26.39
CA LYS A 181 -1.16 17.83 -26.85
C LYS A 181 -2.48 18.58 -26.76
N LYS A 182 -3.60 17.95 -27.14
CA LYS A 182 -4.93 18.55 -27.05
C LYS A 182 -5.28 18.88 -25.60
N GLN A 183 -5.10 17.91 -24.70
CA GLN A 183 -5.41 18.07 -23.29
C GLN A 183 -4.45 19.05 -22.59
N ALA A 184 -3.17 19.07 -22.98
CA ALA A 184 -2.19 20.03 -22.47
C ALA A 184 -2.54 21.47 -22.87
N ALA A 185 -3.02 21.68 -24.09
CA ALA A 185 -3.49 22.98 -24.56
C ALA A 185 -4.76 23.46 -23.84
N GLU A 186 -5.61 22.52 -23.43
CA GLU A 186 -6.86 22.78 -22.72
C GLU A 186 -6.63 23.04 -21.23
N LEU A 187 -5.78 22.25 -20.56
CA LEU A 187 -5.54 22.34 -19.11
C LEU A 187 -4.51 23.40 -18.72
N LYS A 188 -3.52 23.68 -19.58
CA LYS A 188 -2.43 24.67 -19.36
C LYS A 188 -1.77 24.60 -17.96
N SER A 189 -1.78 23.44 -17.30
CA SER A 189 -1.22 23.26 -15.96
C SER A 189 0.20 22.70 -16.01
N GLU A 190 1.12 23.25 -15.22
CA GLU A 190 2.50 22.76 -15.17
C GLU A 190 2.60 21.33 -14.63
N SER A 191 1.68 20.92 -13.75
CA SER A 191 1.60 19.56 -13.20
C SER A 191 1.36 18.52 -14.29
N TYR A 192 0.48 18.83 -15.26
CA TYR A 192 0.14 17.93 -16.36
C TYR A 192 1.30 17.76 -17.36
N LEU A 193 2.08 18.82 -17.58
CA LEU A 193 3.25 18.77 -18.45
C LEU A 193 4.42 17.98 -17.84
N LYS A 194 4.59 18.07 -16.51
CA LYS A 194 5.74 17.48 -15.80
C LYS A 194 5.42 16.10 -15.19
N GLY A 195 4.15 15.71 -15.07
CA GLY A 195 3.72 14.48 -14.38
C GLY A 195 4.04 14.45 -12.88
N LYS A 196 4.44 15.60 -12.34
CA LYS A 196 4.90 15.80 -10.98
C LYS A 196 4.42 17.16 -10.51
N GLY A 197 4.05 17.24 -9.24
CA GLY A 197 3.65 18.48 -8.61
C GLY A 197 4.15 18.55 -7.18
N ILE A 198 4.14 19.77 -6.64
CA ILE A 198 4.46 20.00 -5.24
C ILE A 198 3.18 19.81 -4.44
N VAL A 199 3.08 18.70 -3.71
CA VAL A 199 2.00 18.44 -2.76
C VAL A 199 2.63 18.50 -1.37
N GLN A 200 2.15 19.41 -0.52
CA GLN A 200 2.68 19.62 0.84
C GLN A 200 4.21 19.87 0.91
N GLY A 201 4.77 20.60 -0.07
CA GLY A 201 6.19 20.97 -0.08
C GLY A 201 7.15 19.87 -0.55
N LYS A 202 6.64 18.70 -0.98
CA LYS A 202 7.45 17.61 -1.57
C LYS A 202 7.06 17.37 -3.03
N GLU A 203 8.06 17.11 -3.88
CA GLU A 203 7.83 16.68 -5.25
C GLU A 203 7.20 15.28 -5.24
N THR A 204 5.91 15.22 -5.58
CA THR A 204 5.14 13.98 -5.57
C THR A 204 4.67 13.70 -6.99
N ARG A 205 4.67 12.42 -7.36
CA ARG A 205 4.14 11.99 -8.66
C ARG A 205 2.62 12.11 -8.63
N ILE A 206 2.07 12.85 -9.60
CA ILE A 206 0.64 13.09 -9.71
C ILE A 206 0.14 12.42 -10.97
N PHE A 207 -0.75 11.44 -10.80
CA PHE A 207 -1.43 10.80 -11.91
C PHE A 207 -2.68 11.59 -12.26
N HIS A 208 -2.81 12.03 -13.51
CA HIS A 208 -4.00 12.75 -13.95
C HIS A 208 -5.06 11.77 -14.41
N LEU A 209 -6.22 11.80 -13.76
CA LEU A 209 -7.33 10.90 -14.02
C LEU A 209 -8.52 11.67 -14.61
N SER A 210 -9.20 11.06 -15.57
CA SER A 210 -10.54 11.44 -15.98
C SER A 210 -11.52 10.35 -15.55
N ILE A 211 -12.61 10.75 -14.91
CA ILE A 211 -13.77 9.88 -14.65
C ILE A 211 -14.97 10.39 -15.45
#